data_AF-A0A923NX37-F1
#
_entry.id   AF-A0A923NX37-F1
#
_cell.length_a   1.000
_cell.length_b   1.000
_cell.length_c   1.000
_cell.angle_alpha   90.00
_cell.angle_beta   90.00
_cell.angle_gamma   90.00
#
_symmetry.space_group_name_H-M   'P 1'
#
loop_
_entity.id
_entity.type
_entity.pdbx_description
1 polymer ?
#
loop_
_entity_poly.entity_id
_entity_poly.type
_entity_poly.pdbx_seq_one_letter_code
_entity_poly.pdbx_strand_id
1 'polypeptide(L)'
;MESYGGLLRQTRESKGLDLELISREISIEKRYLEGLEAEDSSVFPGEAYMFGFLKIYSSYLELDSNFVIKLYKNKMIQESPLPIGLYETPKTRFFLPYIITSIAALVVICVVSVIIIKKKKNTDDGNVIVSNNMKAHKYELDDKKFVQRLYKGDQLIIPTGKDGKIVLTVRDALSSFGIDTPSGVYYVELAEESELDIDGDALPDMIVYVSDISSTDETRGAEVSILLRHGVSKEATTVAVDEIPFASEIKSKHPQKVIHEDNRAYPFTVNASFRGPCLFRTQVDRDDAVESYFARGELFTATPQNGIRLWASNYNTVKITVIADSKSFDLDLGVAGQVFVEDIKWIKDTDGRYKLVVIELD
;
A
#
# COMPACT_ATOMS: atom_id res chain seq x y z
N MET A 1 -28.06 -17.95 9.17
CA MET A 1 -26.93 -17.84 10.11
C MET A 1 -27.54 -17.94 11.49
N GLU A 2 -27.03 -18.81 12.36
CA GLU A 2 -27.57 -19.00 13.71
C GLU A 2 -27.24 -17.77 14.57
N SER A 3 -28.27 -17.16 15.17
CA SER A 3 -28.13 -15.98 16.02
C SER A 3 -27.74 -16.42 17.45
N TYR A 4 -26.88 -15.65 18.13
CA TYR A 4 -26.42 -16.02 19.47
C TYR A 4 -27.55 -15.94 20.50
N GLY A 5 -28.45 -14.96 20.36
CA GLY A 5 -29.63 -14.84 21.23
C GLY A 5 -30.59 -16.00 21.05
N GLY A 6 -30.80 -16.43 19.80
CA GLY A 6 -31.59 -17.62 19.48
C GLY A 6 -31.01 -18.89 20.09
N LEU A 7 -29.69 -19.10 19.99
CA LEU A 7 -28.98 -20.24 20.56
C LEU A 7 -29.10 -20.29 22.10
N LEU A 8 -28.93 -19.16 22.78
CA LEU A 8 -29.08 -19.05 24.24
C LEU A 8 -30.49 -19.40 24.68
N ARG A 9 -31.50 -18.81 24.02
CA ARG A 9 -32.91 -19.04 24.32
C ARG A 9 -33.30 -20.49 24.10
N GLN A 10 -32.94 -21.06 22.95
CA GLN A 10 -33.25 -22.46 22.63
C GLN A 10 -32.61 -23.41 23.65
N THR A 11 -31.35 -23.16 24.04
CA THR A 11 -30.66 -23.98 25.03
C THR A 11 -31.33 -23.87 26.40
N ARG A 12 -31.68 -22.66 26.84
CA ARG A 12 -32.41 -22.44 28.11
C ARG A 12 -33.76 -23.17 28.12
N GLU A 13 -34.55 -22.98 27.06
CA GLU A 13 -35.87 -23.59 26.93
C GLU A 13 -35.79 -25.13 26.85
N SER A 14 -34.77 -25.67 26.17
CA SER A 14 -34.53 -27.13 26.11
C SER A 14 -34.20 -27.75 27.46
N LYS A 15 -33.55 -26.97 28.34
CA LYS A 15 -33.22 -27.37 29.72
C LYS A 15 -34.36 -27.05 30.70
N GLY A 16 -35.46 -26.44 30.25
CA GLY A 16 -36.61 -26.08 31.09
C GLY A 16 -36.29 -25.03 32.17
N LEU A 17 -35.30 -24.18 31.94
CA LEU A 17 -34.83 -23.21 32.94
C LEU A 17 -35.58 -21.88 32.82
N ASP A 18 -35.98 -21.32 33.97
CA ASP A 18 -36.62 -20.01 34.05
C ASP A 18 -35.59 -18.88 34.23
N LEU A 19 -35.78 -17.76 33.54
CA LEU A 19 -34.86 -16.62 33.58
C LEU A 19 -34.75 -16.00 34.98
N GLU A 20 -35.83 -16.04 35.75
CA GLU A 20 -35.86 -15.55 37.15
C GLU A 20 -34.93 -16.37 38.04
N LEU A 21 -34.89 -17.69 37.86
CA LEU A 21 -34.00 -18.58 38.60
C LEU A 21 -32.54 -18.31 38.23
N ILE A 22 -32.25 -18.30 36.93
CA ILE A 22 -30.90 -18.06 36.42
C ILE A 22 -30.37 -16.72 36.91
N SER A 23 -31.20 -15.67 36.83
CA SER A 23 -30.86 -14.32 37.28
C SER A 23 -30.34 -14.28 38.73
N ARG A 24 -30.96 -15.08 39.61
CA ARG A 24 -30.56 -15.19 41.01
C ARG A 24 -29.25 -15.96 41.19
N GLU A 25 -29.05 -17.02 40.42
CA GLU A 25 -27.87 -17.88 40.54
C GLU A 25 -26.60 -17.20 40.03
N ILE A 26 -26.67 -16.54 38.87
CA ILE A 26 -25.50 -15.89 38.26
C ILE A 26 -25.38 -14.40 38.61
N SER A 27 -26.27 -13.87 39.45
CA SER A 27 -26.28 -12.46 39.90
C SER A 27 -26.32 -11.44 38.75
N ILE A 28 -27.07 -11.76 37.68
CA ILE A 28 -27.31 -10.88 36.54
C ILE A 28 -28.81 -10.58 36.49
N GLU A 29 -29.21 -9.31 36.47
CA GLU A 29 -30.64 -8.95 36.43
C GLU A 29 -31.33 -9.54 35.19
N LYS A 30 -32.57 -10.01 35.38
CA LYS A 30 -33.38 -10.64 34.33
C LYS A 30 -33.43 -9.83 33.02
N ARG A 31 -33.55 -8.50 33.10
CA ARG A 31 -33.58 -7.62 31.92
C ARG A 31 -32.36 -7.78 31.01
N TYR A 32 -31.19 -8.09 31.56
CA TYR A 32 -29.97 -8.27 30.79
C TYR A 32 -29.96 -9.64 30.11
N LEU A 33 -30.48 -10.68 30.77
CA LEU A 33 -30.62 -12.01 30.16
C LEU A 33 -31.63 -11.99 29.01
N GLU A 34 -32.75 -11.29 29.19
CA GLU A 34 -33.72 -11.02 28.12
C GLU A 34 -33.08 -10.23 26.97
N GLY A 35 -32.27 -9.22 27.29
CA GLY A 35 -31.49 -8.46 26.30
C GLY A 35 -30.50 -9.32 25.53
N LEU A 36 -29.84 -10.30 26.18
CA LEU A 36 -28.96 -11.24 25.49
C LEU A 36 -29.73 -12.18 24.55
N GLU A 37 -30.88 -12.71 24.97
CA GLU A 37 -31.73 -13.58 24.13
C GLU A 37 -32.39 -12.84 22.97
N ALA A 38 -32.79 -11.57 23.18
CA ALA A 38 -33.36 -10.70 22.16
C ALA A 38 -32.29 -10.02 21.29
N GLU A 39 -31.01 -10.20 21.63
CA GLU A 39 -29.86 -9.51 21.04
C GLU A 39 -29.99 -7.98 21.00
N ASP A 40 -30.62 -7.41 22.03
CA ASP A 40 -30.80 -5.97 22.20
C ASP A 40 -29.64 -5.37 22.99
N SER A 41 -28.66 -4.81 22.29
CA SER A 41 -27.50 -4.18 22.92
C SER A 41 -27.83 -2.89 23.68
N SER A 42 -29.01 -2.29 23.48
CA SER A 42 -29.36 -0.97 24.05
C SER A 42 -29.67 -1.01 25.55
N VAL A 43 -30.04 -2.18 26.07
CA VAL A 43 -30.35 -2.33 27.51
C VAL A 43 -29.10 -2.35 28.38
N PHE A 44 -27.93 -2.60 27.80
CA PHE A 44 -26.67 -2.72 28.54
C PHE A 44 -26.02 -1.34 28.75
N PRO A 45 -25.45 -1.05 29.94
CA PRO A 45 -24.74 0.21 30.19
C PRO A 45 -23.50 0.42 29.31
N GLY A 46 -22.97 -0.66 28.75
CA GLY A 46 -21.83 -0.63 27.83
C GLY A 46 -21.48 -2.03 27.34
N GLU A 47 -20.75 -2.08 26.22
CA GLU A 47 -20.41 -3.34 25.54
C GLU A 47 -19.62 -4.32 26.42
N ALA A 48 -18.72 -3.81 27.26
CA ALA A 48 -17.92 -4.63 28.16
C ALA A 48 -18.80 -5.42 29.17
N TYR A 49 -19.90 -4.83 29.64
CA TYR A 49 -20.86 -5.51 30.52
C TYR A 49 -21.61 -6.60 29.78
N MET A 50 -22.08 -6.31 28.58
CA MET A 50 -22.75 -7.29 27.73
C MET A 50 -21.85 -8.49 27.45
N PHE A 51 -20.58 -8.26 27.10
CA PHE A 51 -19.61 -9.34 26.87
C PHE A 51 -19.38 -10.21 28.11
N GLY A 52 -19.25 -9.59 29.27
CA GLY A 52 -19.12 -10.30 30.54
C GLY A 52 -20.35 -11.15 30.86
N PHE A 53 -21.54 -10.57 30.72
CA PHE A 53 -22.80 -11.26 30.97
C PHE A 53 -23.05 -12.39 29.97
N LEU A 54 -22.72 -12.19 28.70
CA LEU A 54 -22.81 -13.21 27.65
C LEU A 54 -21.95 -14.41 28.01
N LYS A 55 -20.70 -14.19 28.45
CA LYS A 55 -19.77 -15.25 28.86
C LYS A 55 -20.27 -16.02 30.08
N ILE A 56 -20.78 -15.32 31.10
CA ILE A 56 -21.30 -15.95 32.32
C ILE A 56 -22.53 -16.80 31.98
N TYR A 57 -23.44 -16.25 31.19
CA TYR A 57 -24.68 -16.90 30.84
C TYR A 57 -24.49 -18.11 29.91
N SER A 58 -23.61 -18.01 28.91
CA SER A 58 -23.24 -19.16 28.07
C SER A 58 -22.58 -20.28 28.88
N SER A 59 -21.71 -19.93 29.82
CA SER A 59 -21.06 -20.90 30.70
C SER A 59 -22.08 -21.62 31.59
N TYR A 60 -23.06 -20.88 32.13
CA TYR A 60 -24.15 -21.45 32.92
C TYR A 60 -25.03 -22.41 32.13
N LEU A 61 -25.30 -22.09 30.85
CA LEU A 61 -26.03 -22.97 29.94
C LEU A 61 -25.20 -24.14 29.41
N GLU A 62 -23.94 -24.30 29.83
CA GLU A 62 -22.98 -25.30 29.36
C GLU A 62 -22.72 -25.21 27.84
N LEU A 63 -22.82 -24.00 27.29
CA LEU A 63 -22.43 -23.70 25.92
C LEU A 63 -20.95 -23.31 25.87
N ASP A 64 -20.30 -23.53 24.72
CA ASP A 64 -18.96 -22.98 24.50
C ASP A 64 -19.04 -21.45 24.43
N SER A 65 -18.63 -20.81 25.53
CA SER A 65 -18.61 -19.36 25.66
C SER A 65 -17.79 -18.67 24.57
N ASN A 66 -16.71 -19.28 24.08
CA ASN A 66 -15.91 -18.69 23.02
C ASN A 66 -16.66 -18.70 21.68
N PHE A 67 -17.40 -19.78 21.41
CA PHE A 67 -18.25 -19.89 20.23
C PHE A 67 -19.39 -18.86 20.26
N VAL A 68 -20.10 -18.73 21.38
CA VAL A 68 -21.18 -17.74 21.54
C VAL A 68 -20.65 -16.31 21.40
N ILE A 69 -19.49 -16.01 21.97
CA ILE A 69 -18.80 -14.72 21.79
C ILE A 69 -18.44 -14.47 20.31
N LYS A 70 -18.00 -15.50 19.60
CA LYS A 70 -17.67 -15.40 18.16
C LYS A 70 -18.92 -15.06 17.35
N LEU A 71 -20.07 -15.65 17.67
CA LEU A 71 -21.35 -15.31 17.05
C LEU A 71 -21.73 -13.84 17.28
N TYR A 72 -21.58 -13.34 18.52
CA TYR A 72 -21.78 -11.93 18.84
C TYR A 72 -20.86 -11.00 18.02
N LYS A 73 -19.56 -11.28 17.97
CA LYS A 73 -18.59 -10.49 17.19
C LYS A 73 -18.91 -10.47 15.70
N ASN A 74 -19.33 -11.62 15.15
CA ASN A 74 -19.72 -11.71 13.75
C ASN A 74 -20.95 -10.83 13.44
N LYS A 75 -21.92 -10.74 14.37
CA LYS A 75 -23.07 -9.83 14.25
C LYS A 75 -22.62 -8.36 14.24
N MET A 76 -21.75 -7.96 15.16
CA MET A 76 -21.22 -6.59 15.22
C MET A 76 -20.50 -6.17 13.93
N ILE A 77 -19.78 -7.09 13.29
CA ILE A 77 -19.10 -6.83 12.01
C ILE A 77 -20.13 -6.61 10.88
N GLN A 78 -21.24 -7.36 10.90
CA GLN A 78 -22.33 -7.21 9.91
C GLN A 78 -23.17 -5.95 10.14
N GLU A 79 -23.35 -5.55 11.40
CA GLU A 79 -24.13 -4.38 11.79
C GLU A 79 -23.31 -3.10 11.90
N SER A 80 -21.98 -3.15 11.70
CA SER A 80 -21.14 -1.96 11.65
C SER A 80 -21.63 -1.08 10.50
N PRO A 81 -22.31 0.05 10.78
CA PRO A 81 -22.56 1.00 9.71
C PRO A 81 -21.19 1.44 9.21
N LEU A 82 -21.00 1.42 7.88
CA LEU A 82 -19.89 2.13 7.27
C LEU A 82 -19.78 3.49 7.96
N PRO A 83 -18.60 3.89 8.49
CA PRO A 83 -18.49 5.12 9.24
C PRO A 83 -19.09 6.25 8.42
N ILE A 84 -20.17 6.84 8.94
CA ILE A 84 -20.86 7.96 8.32
C ILE A 84 -19.88 9.12 8.37
N GLY A 85 -19.17 9.33 7.25
CA GLY A 85 -18.00 10.20 7.17
C GLY A 85 -17.14 9.99 5.91
N LEU A 86 -17.28 8.85 5.20
CA LEU A 86 -16.59 8.63 3.91
C LEU A 86 -17.20 9.35 2.71
N TYR A 87 -18.33 10.04 2.90
CA TYR A 87 -18.77 11.08 1.99
C TYR A 87 -18.57 12.42 2.68
N GLU A 88 -17.41 13.04 2.48
CA GLU A 88 -17.38 14.50 2.48
C GLU A 88 -18.30 14.95 1.35
N THR A 89 -19.57 15.26 1.65
CA THR A 89 -20.33 16.12 0.72
C THR A 89 -19.50 17.39 0.61
N PRO A 90 -18.98 17.76 -0.59
CA PRO A 90 -18.06 18.88 -0.70
C PRO A 90 -18.75 20.09 -0.11
N LYS A 91 -18.23 20.57 1.01
CA LYS A 91 -18.69 21.79 1.66
C LYS A 91 -18.34 22.91 0.71
N THR A 92 -19.27 23.25 -0.18
CA THR A 92 -19.09 24.32 -1.16
C THR A 92 -18.81 25.58 -0.37
N ARG A 93 -17.53 25.96 -0.29
CA ARG A 93 -17.13 27.25 0.24
C ARG A 93 -17.86 28.27 -0.62
N PHE A 94 -18.76 29.04 -0.01
CA PHE A 94 -19.50 30.09 -0.68
C PHE A 94 -18.47 31.12 -1.19
N PHE A 95 -18.10 31.01 -2.47
CA PHE A 95 -17.22 31.96 -3.18
C PHE A 95 -17.95 33.27 -3.57
N LEU A 96 -19.21 33.42 -3.16
CA LEU A 96 -20.04 34.59 -3.45
C LEU A 96 -19.38 35.95 -3.07
N PRO A 97 -18.71 36.12 -1.91
CA PRO A 97 -18.07 37.41 -1.61
C PRO A 97 -16.84 37.66 -2.50
N TYR A 98 -16.12 36.61 -2.93
CA TYR A 98 -14.94 36.76 -3.80
C TYR A 98 -15.32 37.10 -5.25
N ILE A 99 -16.47 36.60 -5.73
CA ILE A 99 -16.98 36.96 -7.06
C ILE A 99 -17.41 38.43 -7.07
N ILE A 100 -18.08 38.91 -6.02
CA ILE A 100 -18.51 40.32 -5.91
C ILE A 100 -17.29 41.25 -5.79
N THR A 101 -16.26 40.89 -5.02
CA THR A 101 -15.04 41.72 -4.91
C THR A 101 -14.23 41.72 -6.20
N SER A 102 -14.19 40.59 -6.92
CA SER A 102 -13.53 40.51 -8.24
C SER A 102 -14.22 41.39 -9.29
N ILE A 103 -15.55 41.39 -9.34
CA ILE A 103 -16.31 42.26 -10.27
C ILE A 103 -16.09 43.73 -9.93
N ALA A 104 -16.10 44.10 -8.64
CA ALA A 104 -15.82 45.48 -8.22
C ALA A 104 -14.39 45.92 -8.58
N ALA A 105 -13.40 45.05 -8.41
CA ALA A 105 -12.02 45.33 -8.80
C ALA A 105 -11.88 45.51 -10.33
N LEU A 106 -12.60 44.71 -11.12
CA LEU A 106 -12.59 44.80 -12.58
C LEU A 106 -13.21 46.12 -13.06
N VAL A 107 -14.29 46.59 -12.44
CA VAL A 107 -14.88 47.91 -12.73
C VAL A 107 -13.89 49.04 -12.40
N VAL A 108 -13.16 48.96 -11.29
CA VAL A 108 -12.13 49.95 -10.95
C VAL A 108 -10.98 49.94 -11.97
N ILE A 109 -10.53 48.76 -12.40
CA ILE A 109 -9.50 48.61 -13.45
C ILE A 109 -9.99 49.19 -14.78
N CYS A 110 -11.27 48.99 -15.15
CA CYS A 110 -11.87 49.59 -16.34
C CYS A 110 -11.92 51.13 -16.26
N VAL A 111 -12.24 51.68 -15.09
CA VAL A 111 -12.25 53.15 -14.90
C VAL A 111 -10.83 53.72 -14.97
N VAL A 112 -9.85 53.05 -14.34
CA VAL A 112 -8.44 53.46 -14.38
C VAL A 112 -7.86 53.35 -15.79
N SER A 113 -8.20 52.32 -16.56
CA SER A 113 -7.74 52.16 -17.94
C SER A 113 -8.33 53.22 -18.88
N VAL A 114 -9.58 53.63 -18.70
CA VAL A 114 -10.15 54.77 -19.45
C VAL A 114 -9.44 56.09 -19.09
N ILE A 115 -9.03 56.28 -17.83
CA ILE A 115 -8.26 57.45 -17.40
C ILE A 115 -6.84 57.43 -18.01
N ILE A 116 -6.21 56.26 -18.11
CA ILE A 116 -4.88 56.10 -18.74
C ILE A 116 -4.95 56.37 -20.26
N ILE A 117 -5.99 55.89 -20.94
CA ILE A 117 -6.17 56.10 -22.39
C ILE A 117 -6.36 57.59 -22.73
N LYS A 118 -6.98 58.38 -21.84
CA LYS A 118 -7.08 59.84 -22.01
C LYS A 118 -5.77 60.60 -21.77
N LYS A 119 -4.76 59.99 -21.15
CA LYS A 119 -3.57 60.71 -20.66
C LYS A 119 -2.26 60.46 -21.43
N LYS A 120 -2.26 59.69 -22.51
CA LYS A 120 -1.00 59.40 -23.25
C LYS A 120 -1.10 59.65 -24.75
N LYS A 121 -1.09 60.93 -25.12
CA LYS A 121 -0.37 61.40 -26.31
C LYS A 121 1.06 61.71 -25.82
N ASN A 122 2.04 61.33 -26.63
CA ASN A 122 3.48 61.57 -26.49
C ASN A 122 4.35 60.50 -25.78
N THR A 123 5.43 60.21 -26.51
CA THR A 123 6.76 59.74 -26.09
C THR A 123 6.93 58.25 -25.78
N ASP A 124 7.38 57.56 -26.83
CA ASP A 124 8.68 56.90 -27.01
C ASP A 124 9.22 55.89 -25.98
N ASP A 125 9.80 54.86 -26.61
CA ASP A 125 10.71 53.78 -26.21
C ASP A 125 10.89 53.36 -24.75
N GLY A 126 10.92 52.04 -24.57
CA GLY A 126 11.38 51.40 -23.35
C GLY A 126 11.02 49.93 -23.27
N ASN A 127 11.62 49.11 -24.14
CA ASN A 127 11.64 47.66 -24.00
C ASN A 127 12.50 47.28 -22.78
N VAL A 128 11.94 46.68 -21.73
CA VAL A 128 12.71 45.99 -20.67
C VAL A 128 11.95 44.75 -20.18
N ILE A 129 12.26 43.64 -20.86
CA ILE A 129 12.53 42.29 -20.37
C ILE A 129 12.25 42.05 -18.87
N VAL A 130 11.34 41.13 -18.57
CA VAL A 130 11.46 40.23 -17.41
C VAL A 130 11.36 38.80 -17.89
N SER A 131 12.44 38.32 -18.48
CA SER A 131 12.81 36.91 -18.35
C SER A 131 13.09 36.69 -16.87
N ASN A 132 12.12 36.14 -16.13
CA ASN A 132 12.48 35.56 -14.85
C ASN A 132 13.20 34.26 -15.16
N ASN A 133 14.54 34.36 -15.23
CA ASN A 133 15.45 33.25 -15.31
C ASN A 133 15.11 32.26 -14.18
N MET A 134 14.46 31.16 -14.54
CA MET A 134 14.53 29.94 -13.76
C MET A 134 15.95 29.40 -13.96
N LYS A 135 16.91 29.97 -13.22
CA LYS A 135 18.28 29.47 -13.27
C LYS A 135 18.24 28.07 -12.68
N ALA A 136 18.60 27.08 -13.48
CA ALA A 136 18.93 25.75 -13.04
C ALA A 136 19.92 25.84 -11.86
N HIS A 137 19.49 25.39 -10.69
CA HIS A 137 20.34 25.31 -9.51
C HIS A 137 21.15 24.02 -9.56
N LYS A 138 22.40 24.10 -9.10
CA LYS A 138 23.30 22.95 -8.99
C LYS A 138 23.40 22.57 -7.52
N TYR A 139 23.09 21.32 -7.20
CA TYR A 139 23.18 20.77 -5.85
C TYR A 139 24.24 19.68 -5.83
N GLU A 140 25.17 19.76 -4.88
CA GLU A 140 26.11 18.67 -4.64
C GLU A 140 25.49 17.72 -3.60
N LEU A 141 25.36 16.45 -3.96
CA LEU A 141 24.85 15.40 -3.09
C LEU A 141 26.01 14.82 -2.26
N ASP A 142 25.73 14.54 -0.99
CA ASP A 142 26.63 13.91 -0.02
C ASP A 142 26.00 12.60 0.46
N ASP A 143 26.70 11.82 1.30
CA ASP A 143 26.23 10.55 1.86
C ASP A 143 25.04 10.70 2.85
N LYS A 144 24.55 11.93 3.03
CA LYS A 144 23.42 12.25 3.91
C LYS A 144 22.13 12.40 3.11
N LYS A 145 21.01 12.08 3.75
CA LYS A 145 19.66 12.31 3.22
C LYS A 145 19.51 13.77 2.79
N PHE A 146 19.42 13.99 1.48
CA PHE A 146 19.18 15.29 0.86
C PHE A 146 17.68 15.49 0.68
N VAL A 147 17.10 16.50 1.32
CA VAL A 147 15.67 16.81 1.20
C VAL A 147 15.54 18.23 0.69
N GLN A 148 15.05 18.39 -0.53
CA GLN A 148 14.92 19.71 -1.14
C GLN A 148 13.81 19.71 -2.21
N ARG A 149 13.24 20.88 -2.43
CA ARG A 149 12.36 21.12 -3.57
C ARG A 149 13.18 21.42 -4.83
N LEU A 150 13.04 20.57 -5.83
CA LEU A 150 13.73 20.64 -7.10
C LEU A 150 12.78 21.06 -8.22
N TYR A 151 13.34 21.72 -9.21
CA TYR A 151 12.63 22.24 -10.36
C TYR A 151 13.22 21.71 -11.67
N LYS A 152 12.44 21.78 -12.73
CA LYS A 152 12.89 21.40 -14.07
C LYS A 152 14.17 22.14 -14.46
N GLY A 153 15.16 21.38 -14.89
CA GLY A 153 16.48 21.87 -15.27
C GLY A 153 17.51 21.92 -14.14
N ASP A 154 17.11 21.72 -12.87
CA ASP A 154 18.08 21.63 -11.77
C ASP A 154 19.02 20.44 -11.97
N GLN A 155 20.26 20.60 -11.53
CA GLN A 155 21.31 19.59 -11.67
C GLN A 155 21.76 19.07 -10.31
N LEU A 156 21.81 17.76 -10.16
CA LEU A 156 22.34 17.07 -8.99
C LEU A 156 23.70 16.50 -9.35
N ILE A 157 24.73 16.88 -8.60
CA ILE A 157 26.11 16.47 -8.84
C ILE A 157 26.50 15.49 -7.75
N ILE A 158 26.83 14.27 -8.16
CA ILE A 158 27.25 13.19 -7.28
C ILE A 158 28.77 13.05 -7.41
N PRO A 159 29.53 13.21 -6.32
CA PRO A 159 30.97 13.00 -6.33
C PRO A 159 31.28 11.49 -6.26
N THR A 160 31.74 10.90 -7.37
CA THR A 160 32.17 9.50 -7.42
C THR A 160 33.68 9.42 -7.23
N GLY A 161 34.13 9.07 -6.03
CA GLY A 161 35.51 8.68 -5.70
C GLY A 161 36.63 9.23 -6.61
N LYS A 162 37.36 8.35 -7.31
CA LYS A 162 38.53 8.73 -8.13
C LYS A 162 38.11 9.44 -9.43
N ASP A 163 37.98 10.77 -9.37
CA ASP A 163 37.88 11.73 -10.49
C ASP A 163 36.62 11.67 -11.38
N GLY A 164 35.55 10.99 -10.98
CA GLY A 164 34.26 11.02 -11.67
C GLY A 164 33.25 11.96 -11.00
N LYS A 165 32.59 12.83 -11.77
CA LYS A 165 31.36 13.53 -11.31
C LYS A 165 30.21 13.07 -12.18
N ILE A 166 29.18 12.50 -11.56
CA ILE A 166 27.95 12.17 -12.27
C ILE A 166 26.99 13.34 -12.09
N VAL A 167 26.47 13.85 -13.21
CA VAL A 167 25.51 14.97 -13.22
C VAL A 167 24.16 14.44 -13.65
N LEU A 168 23.20 14.48 -12.73
CA LEU A 168 21.81 14.17 -13.00
C LEU A 168 21.07 15.47 -13.29
N THR A 169 20.12 15.46 -14.23
CA THR A 169 19.32 16.65 -14.55
C THR A 169 17.85 16.36 -14.31
N VAL A 170 17.16 17.24 -13.58
CA VAL A 170 15.72 17.13 -13.37
C VAL A 170 15.01 17.44 -14.69
N ARG A 171 14.37 16.42 -15.26
CA ARG A 171 13.71 16.49 -16.56
C ARG A 171 12.29 17.04 -16.42
N ASP A 172 11.51 16.50 -15.50
CA ASP A 172 10.10 16.82 -15.32
C ASP A 172 9.75 16.89 -13.83
N ALA A 173 8.90 17.83 -13.45
CA ALA A 173 8.43 18.01 -12.07
C ALA A 173 6.89 18.22 -12.02
N LEU A 174 6.18 17.59 -12.96
CA LEU A 174 4.72 17.69 -13.12
C LEU A 174 4.12 16.28 -13.13
N SER A 175 3.23 15.99 -12.18
CA SER A 175 2.57 14.69 -11.96
C SER A 175 3.49 13.52 -11.58
N SER A 176 4.68 13.45 -12.16
CA SER A 176 5.75 12.50 -11.84
C SER A 176 7.10 13.24 -11.82
N PHE A 177 8.01 12.83 -10.94
CA PHE A 177 9.35 13.38 -10.88
C PHE A 177 10.26 12.63 -11.85
N GLY A 178 10.74 13.32 -12.89
CA GLY A 178 11.62 12.76 -13.91
C GLY A 178 13.08 13.19 -13.70
N ILE A 179 14.00 12.24 -13.67
CA ILE A 179 15.44 12.49 -13.58
C ILE A 179 16.13 11.89 -14.80
N ASP A 180 16.95 12.70 -15.46
CA ASP A 180 17.86 12.28 -16.53
C ASP A 180 19.19 11.84 -15.91
N THR A 181 19.52 10.57 -16.11
CA THR A 181 20.76 9.94 -15.64
C THR A 181 21.55 9.40 -16.84
N PRO A 182 22.85 9.11 -16.70
CA PRO A 182 23.63 8.49 -17.78
C PRO A 182 23.06 7.15 -18.28
N SER A 183 22.42 6.37 -17.39
CA SER A 183 21.79 5.09 -17.70
C SER A 183 20.42 5.24 -18.39
N GLY A 184 19.77 6.39 -18.23
CA GLY A 184 18.48 6.69 -18.86
C GLY A 184 17.62 7.65 -18.05
N VAL A 185 16.38 7.82 -18.49
CA VAL A 185 15.39 8.68 -17.83
C VAL A 185 14.56 7.83 -16.87
N TYR A 186 14.54 8.21 -15.61
CA TYR A 186 13.76 7.56 -14.57
C TYR A 186 12.61 8.46 -14.12
N TYR A 187 11.45 7.86 -13.87
CA TYR A 187 10.26 8.55 -13.36
C TYR A 187 9.86 7.95 -12.02
N VAL A 188 9.56 8.82 -11.05
CA VAL A 188 9.10 8.44 -9.71
C VAL A 188 7.77 9.14 -9.44
N GLU A 189 6.76 8.39 -8.99
CA GLU A 189 5.44 8.92 -8.68
C GLU A 189 5.35 9.53 -7.27
N LEU A 190 4.26 10.26 -7.00
CA LEU A 190 4.00 10.84 -5.67
C LEU A 190 3.88 9.73 -4.61
N ALA A 191 4.58 9.91 -3.49
CA ALA A 191 4.63 8.96 -2.37
C ALA A 191 5.24 7.59 -2.75
N GLU A 192 5.96 7.50 -3.86
CA GLU A 192 6.74 6.33 -4.25
C GLU A 192 8.20 6.50 -3.80
N GLU A 193 8.80 5.40 -3.35
CA GLU A 193 10.24 5.27 -3.13
C GLU A 193 10.81 4.40 -4.24
N SER A 194 11.74 4.97 -5.01
CA SER A 194 12.35 4.31 -6.17
C SER A 194 13.85 4.18 -5.97
N GLU A 195 14.38 2.98 -6.22
CA GLU A 195 15.80 2.72 -6.24
C GLU A 195 16.33 2.88 -7.68
N LEU A 196 17.27 3.81 -7.88
CA LEU A 196 17.82 4.17 -9.18
C LEU A 196 19.28 3.71 -9.27
N ASP A 197 19.57 2.98 -10.35
CA ASP A 197 20.91 2.71 -10.85
C ASP A 197 21.34 3.88 -11.75
N ILE A 198 22.42 4.55 -11.37
CA ILE A 198 22.86 5.77 -12.04
C ILE A 198 23.91 5.46 -13.12
N ASP A 199 24.75 4.46 -12.89
CA ASP A 199 25.90 4.14 -13.74
C ASP A 199 25.70 2.94 -14.68
N GLY A 200 24.58 2.24 -14.54
CA GLY A 200 24.17 1.12 -15.37
C GLY A 200 24.86 -0.20 -15.01
N ASP A 201 25.43 -0.32 -13.81
CA ASP A 201 26.04 -1.56 -13.32
C ASP A 201 25.02 -2.60 -12.79
N ALA A 202 23.73 -2.26 -12.87
CA ALA A 202 22.59 -3.02 -12.39
C ALA A 202 22.57 -3.19 -10.86
N LEU A 203 23.21 -2.27 -10.13
CA LEU A 203 23.05 -2.05 -8.70
C LEU A 203 22.43 -0.66 -8.45
N PRO A 204 21.46 -0.57 -7.53
CA PRO A 204 20.88 0.72 -7.17
C PRO A 204 21.85 1.58 -6.35
N ASP A 205 22.29 2.69 -6.93
CA ASP A 205 23.19 3.67 -6.32
C ASP A 205 22.49 4.70 -5.44
N MET A 206 21.19 4.90 -5.66
CA MET A 206 20.45 6.01 -5.09
C MET A 206 19.00 5.63 -4.81
N ILE A 207 18.47 6.13 -3.70
CA ILE A 207 17.05 6.05 -3.37
C ILE A 207 16.44 7.44 -3.53
N VAL A 208 15.34 7.53 -4.27
CA VAL A 208 14.58 8.76 -4.47
C VAL A 208 13.16 8.56 -3.98
N TYR A 209 12.71 9.42 -3.09
CA TYR A 209 11.32 9.47 -2.61
C TYR A 209 10.71 10.84 -2.91
N VAL A 210 9.49 10.87 -3.46
CA VAL A 210 8.77 12.10 -3.78
C VAL A 210 7.71 12.37 -2.71
N SER A 211 7.90 13.42 -1.91
CA SER A 211 6.96 13.79 -0.83
C SER A 211 5.81 14.68 -1.29
N ASP A 212 6.07 15.58 -2.25
CA ASP A 212 5.08 16.52 -2.79
C ASP A 212 5.39 16.82 -4.25
N ILE A 213 4.40 16.72 -5.12
CA ILE A 213 4.49 17.10 -6.53
C ILE A 213 3.15 17.58 -7.03
N SER A 214 3.19 18.63 -7.84
CA SER A 214 2.00 19.25 -8.44
C SER A 214 1.57 18.49 -9.68
N SER A 215 0.28 18.18 -9.81
CA SER A 215 -0.30 17.59 -11.04
C SER A 215 -0.76 18.62 -12.07
N THR A 216 -0.83 19.91 -11.69
CA THR A 216 -1.46 20.96 -12.51
C THR A 216 -0.54 22.11 -12.89
N ASP A 217 0.57 22.27 -12.20
CA ASP A 217 1.49 23.40 -12.34
C ASP A 217 2.93 22.95 -12.11
N GLU A 218 3.73 22.95 -13.17
CA GLU A 218 5.12 22.50 -13.19
C GLU A 218 6.04 23.49 -12.45
N THR A 219 5.63 24.75 -12.30
CA THR A 219 6.43 25.79 -11.64
C THR A 219 6.53 25.61 -10.12
N ARG A 220 5.67 24.78 -9.53
CA ARG A 220 5.67 24.46 -8.10
C ARG A 220 6.79 23.50 -7.69
N GLY A 221 7.44 22.86 -8.65
CA GLY A 221 8.50 21.88 -8.42
C GLY A 221 8.02 20.61 -7.71
N ALA A 222 8.97 19.72 -7.46
CA ALA A 222 8.77 18.50 -6.69
C ALA A 222 9.65 18.52 -5.43
N GLU A 223 9.07 18.22 -4.28
CA GLU A 223 9.83 17.99 -3.06
C GLU A 223 10.28 16.54 -3.01
N VAL A 224 11.60 16.36 -2.97
CA VAL A 224 12.21 15.04 -3.05
C VAL A 224 13.19 14.82 -1.91
N SER A 225 13.27 13.57 -1.50
CA SER A 225 14.25 13.04 -0.58
C SER A 225 15.15 12.08 -1.34
N ILE A 226 16.43 12.39 -1.41
CA ILE A 226 17.44 11.63 -2.11
C ILE A 226 18.48 11.11 -1.11
N LEU A 227 18.83 9.83 -1.20
CA LEU A 227 19.87 9.21 -0.40
C LEU A 227 20.83 8.44 -1.31
N LEU A 228 22.12 8.78 -1.25
CA LEU A 228 23.17 8.04 -1.94
C LEU A 228 23.55 6.78 -1.16
N ARG A 229 23.68 5.65 -1.85
CA ARG A 229 24.10 4.37 -1.30
C ARG A 229 25.61 4.18 -1.54
N HIS A 230 26.45 5.07 -1.00
CA HIS A 230 27.91 4.88 -1.07
C HIS A 230 28.43 3.97 0.06
N GLY A 231 29.19 2.93 -0.29
CA GLY A 231 30.04 2.22 0.67
C GLY A 231 29.44 1.00 1.36
N VAL A 232 28.58 0.23 0.68
CA VAL A 232 28.43 -1.19 0.99
C VAL A 232 28.79 -1.98 -0.27
N SER A 233 30.09 -2.11 -0.51
CA SER A 233 30.61 -3.38 -0.98
C SER A 233 30.39 -4.42 0.13
N LYS A 234 29.14 -4.81 0.34
CA LYS A 234 28.84 -6.21 0.65
C LYS A 234 28.35 -6.73 -0.66
N GLU A 235 29.17 -7.63 -1.20
CA GLU A 235 28.72 -8.81 -1.91
C GLU A 235 27.35 -8.60 -2.51
N ALA A 236 27.33 -8.41 -3.84
CA ALA A 236 26.23 -8.92 -4.64
C ALA A 236 25.74 -10.15 -3.90
N THR A 237 24.54 -10.07 -3.31
CA THR A 237 23.87 -11.25 -2.82
C THR A 237 23.40 -11.95 -4.10
N THR A 238 24.36 -12.37 -4.92
CA THR A 238 24.27 -13.62 -5.64
C THR A 238 23.92 -14.59 -4.53
N VAL A 239 22.68 -15.06 -4.57
CA VAL A 239 22.28 -16.29 -3.91
C VAL A 239 23.47 -17.22 -4.05
N ALA A 240 23.97 -17.77 -2.94
CA ALA A 240 25.04 -18.76 -2.98
C ALA A 240 24.67 -19.75 -4.09
N VAL A 241 25.45 -19.76 -5.17
CA VAL A 241 25.15 -20.51 -6.41
C VAL A 241 25.00 -22.01 -6.12
N ASP A 242 25.45 -22.44 -4.94
CA ASP A 242 25.35 -23.78 -4.38
C ASP A 242 23.97 -24.16 -3.80
N GLU A 243 22.97 -23.26 -3.73
CA GLU A 243 21.64 -23.56 -3.14
C GLU A 243 20.44 -23.49 -4.11
N ILE A 244 20.66 -23.23 -5.40
CA ILE A 244 19.58 -23.22 -6.41
C ILE A 244 19.51 -24.60 -7.06
N PRO A 245 18.41 -25.35 -6.90
CA PRO A 245 18.27 -26.68 -7.48
C PRO A 245 18.28 -26.62 -9.01
N PHE A 246 19.00 -27.56 -9.64
CA PHE A 246 18.95 -27.73 -11.09
C PHE A 246 17.55 -28.18 -11.52
N ALA A 247 17.08 -27.72 -12.67
CA ALA A 247 15.79 -28.12 -13.25
C ALA A 247 15.64 -29.65 -13.40
N SER A 248 16.74 -30.40 -13.50
CA SER A 248 16.77 -31.86 -13.54
C SER A 248 16.48 -32.56 -12.19
N GLU A 249 16.63 -31.85 -11.06
CA GLU A 249 16.40 -32.38 -9.71
C GLU A 249 14.95 -32.16 -9.23
N ILE A 250 14.25 -31.19 -9.82
CA ILE A 250 12.84 -30.92 -9.54
C ILE A 250 11.99 -31.89 -10.36
N LYS A 251 11.88 -33.13 -9.90
CA LYS A 251 10.81 -34.07 -10.35
C LYS A 251 9.46 -33.63 -9.79
N SER A 252 9.00 -32.44 -10.16
CA SER A 252 7.63 -32.02 -9.92
C SER A 252 6.72 -32.71 -10.94
N LYS A 253 5.69 -33.43 -10.46
CA LYS A 253 4.59 -33.93 -11.30
C LYS A 253 3.58 -32.83 -11.65
N HIS A 254 3.74 -31.63 -11.09
CA HIS A 254 2.79 -30.55 -11.16
C HIS A 254 3.11 -29.55 -12.29
N PRO A 255 2.11 -28.85 -12.84
CA PRO A 255 2.32 -27.85 -13.88
C PRO A 255 3.24 -26.73 -13.39
N GLN A 256 4.22 -26.39 -14.23
CA GLN A 256 5.17 -25.32 -13.99
C GLN A 256 4.96 -24.22 -15.03
N LYS A 257 4.77 -22.98 -14.56
CA LYS A 257 4.66 -21.79 -15.41
C LYS A 257 5.92 -20.95 -15.25
N VAL A 258 6.68 -20.78 -16.33
CA VAL A 258 7.83 -19.88 -16.37
C VAL A 258 7.30 -18.45 -16.51
N ILE A 259 7.62 -17.59 -15.55
CA ILE A 259 7.20 -16.18 -15.58
C ILE A 259 8.33 -15.25 -16.03
N HIS A 260 9.59 -15.60 -15.78
CA HIS A 260 10.75 -14.81 -16.20
C HIS A 260 12.00 -15.69 -16.44
N GLU A 261 12.91 -15.24 -17.30
CA GLU A 261 14.20 -15.89 -17.58
C GLU A 261 15.31 -14.84 -17.57
N ASP A 262 16.41 -15.12 -16.87
CA ASP A 262 17.58 -14.24 -16.80
C ASP A 262 18.89 -15.07 -16.66
N ASN A 263 20.03 -14.41 -16.83
CA ASN A 263 21.37 -15.00 -16.73
C ASN A 263 21.87 -15.12 -15.28
N ARG A 264 21.16 -14.53 -14.30
CA ARG A 264 21.45 -14.65 -12.86
C ARG A 264 20.17 -14.76 -12.05
N ALA A 265 20.24 -15.44 -10.91
CA ALA A 265 19.18 -15.40 -9.89
C ALA A 265 19.44 -14.25 -8.92
N TYR A 266 18.39 -13.52 -8.61
CA TYR A 266 18.42 -12.35 -7.71
C TYR A 266 17.13 -12.30 -6.88
N PRO A 267 17.14 -11.59 -5.74
CA PRO A 267 15.93 -11.42 -4.93
C PRO A 267 14.81 -10.77 -5.74
N PHE A 268 13.61 -11.31 -5.64
CA PHE A 268 12.41 -10.79 -6.30
C PHE A 268 11.38 -10.37 -5.26
N THR A 269 10.48 -9.45 -5.61
CA THR A 269 9.43 -8.99 -4.69
C THR A 269 8.11 -9.63 -5.04
N VAL A 270 7.37 -10.09 -4.03
CA VAL A 270 6.01 -10.60 -4.18
C VAL A 270 5.07 -9.69 -3.41
N ASN A 271 4.13 -9.10 -4.14
CA ASN A 271 3.04 -8.29 -3.61
C ASN A 271 1.73 -9.05 -3.72
N ALA A 272 1.05 -9.27 -2.60
CA ALA A 272 -0.30 -9.83 -2.57
C ALA A 272 -1.29 -8.78 -2.05
N SER A 273 -2.33 -8.51 -2.84
CA SER A 273 -3.42 -7.61 -2.48
C SER A 273 -4.71 -8.37 -2.25
N PHE A 274 -5.36 -8.12 -1.11
CA PHE A 274 -6.51 -8.90 -0.67
C PHE A 274 -7.83 -8.16 -0.96
N ARG A 275 -8.73 -8.78 -1.72
CA ARG A 275 -10.05 -8.23 -2.06
C ARG A 275 -11.14 -8.57 -1.04
N GLY A 276 -10.80 -9.35 -0.01
CA GLY A 276 -11.73 -9.95 0.94
C GLY A 276 -10.97 -10.74 2.00
N PRO A 277 -11.69 -11.35 2.97
CA PRO A 277 -11.09 -12.11 4.04
C PRO A 277 -10.40 -13.37 3.52
N CYS A 278 -9.11 -13.51 3.79
CA CYS A 278 -8.33 -14.69 3.41
C CYS A 278 -7.32 -15.03 4.50
N LEU A 279 -7.28 -16.31 4.91
CA LEU A 279 -6.16 -16.83 5.66
C LEU A 279 -5.01 -17.04 4.68
N PHE A 280 -3.86 -16.43 4.95
CA PHE A 280 -2.69 -16.47 4.09
C PHE A 280 -1.49 -16.96 4.89
N ARG A 281 -0.85 -18.02 4.42
CA ARG A 281 0.39 -18.52 4.99
C ARG A 281 1.50 -18.28 4.00
N THR A 282 2.66 -17.89 4.50
CA THR A 282 3.84 -17.62 3.69
C THR A 282 5.06 -18.26 4.32
N GLN A 283 5.89 -18.86 3.49
CA GLN A 283 7.20 -19.35 3.87
C GLN A 283 8.21 -18.73 2.91
N VAL A 284 8.97 -17.77 3.40
CA VAL A 284 10.02 -17.09 2.65
C VAL A 284 11.30 -17.92 2.79
N ASP A 285 11.89 -18.31 1.68
CA ASP A 285 13.12 -19.10 1.63
C ASP A 285 13.07 -20.38 2.50
N ARG A 286 13.95 -20.50 3.51
CA ARG A 286 14.00 -21.62 4.46
C ARG A 286 13.50 -21.24 5.86
N ASP A 287 12.83 -20.10 6.00
CA ASP A 287 12.30 -19.64 7.27
C ASP A 287 11.06 -20.45 7.69
N ASP A 288 10.65 -20.27 8.94
CA ASP A 288 9.42 -20.85 9.47
C ASP A 288 8.19 -20.26 8.76
N ALA A 289 7.20 -21.11 8.49
CA ALA A 289 5.97 -20.66 7.85
C ALA A 289 5.18 -19.75 8.81
N VAL A 290 4.90 -18.53 8.36
CA VAL A 290 4.11 -17.55 9.10
C VAL A 290 2.68 -17.55 8.54
N GLU A 291 1.71 -17.70 9.42
CA GLU A 291 0.29 -17.62 9.08
C GLU A 291 -0.28 -16.28 9.54
N SER A 292 -1.03 -15.62 8.67
CA SER A 292 -1.66 -14.34 8.97
C SER A 292 -3.01 -14.25 8.28
N TYR A 293 -3.95 -13.57 8.94
CA TYR A 293 -5.27 -13.34 8.39
C TYR A 293 -5.33 -11.94 7.79
N PHE A 294 -5.71 -11.85 6.52
CA PHE A 294 -5.80 -10.58 5.81
C PHE A 294 -7.24 -10.23 5.46
N ALA A 295 -7.58 -8.96 5.64
CA ALA A 295 -8.88 -8.37 5.30
C ALA A 295 -8.85 -7.65 3.95
N ARG A 296 -10.02 -7.20 3.49
CA ARG A 296 -10.16 -6.45 2.24
C ARG A 296 -9.36 -5.14 2.29
N GLY A 297 -8.50 -4.94 1.29
CA GLY A 297 -7.69 -3.73 1.12
C GLY A 297 -6.31 -3.82 1.76
N GLU A 298 -6.03 -4.88 2.52
CA GLU A 298 -4.69 -5.11 3.06
C GLU A 298 -3.74 -5.62 1.97
N LEU A 299 -2.45 -5.36 2.20
CA LEU A 299 -1.36 -5.71 1.31
C LEU A 299 -0.34 -6.54 2.09
N PHE A 300 0.22 -7.52 1.41
CA PHE A 300 1.39 -8.28 1.85
C PHE A 300 2.51 -8.07 0.85
N THR A 301 3.71 -7.79 1.34
CA THR A 301 4.92 -7.64 0.53
C THR A 301 6.04 -8.46 1.16
N ALA A 302 6.71 -9.27 0.35
CA ALA A 302 7.89 -10.01 0.75
C ALA A 302 8.95 -9.99 -0.36
N THR A 303 10.22 -10.03 0.02
CA THR A 303 11.36 -10.04 -0.92
C THR A 303 12.22 -11.29 -0.67
N PRO A 304 11.77 -12.47 -1.12
CA PRO A 304 12.56 -13.72 -1.04
C PRO A 304 13.88 -13.63 -1.81
N GLN A 305 14.91 -14.32 -1.32
CA GLN A 305 16.19 -14.44 -2.02
C GLN A 305 16.20 -15.58 -3.05
N ASN A 306 15.62 -16.73 -2.69
CA ASN A 306 15.64 -17.96 -3.49
C ASN A 306 14.22 -18.35 -3.92
N GLY A 307 13.27 -18.32 -2.99
CA GLY A 307 11.89 -18.66 -3.28
C GLY A 307 10.93 -18.34 -2.16
N ILE A 308 9.64 -18.40 -2.45
CA ILE A 308 8.57 -18.21 -1.49
C ILE A 308 7.46 -19.20 -1.77
N ARG A 309 6.96 -19.83 -0.71
CA ARG A 309 5.76 -20.66 -0.78
C ARG A 309 4.58 -19.93 -0.16
N LEU A 310 3.48 -19.93 -0.89
CA LEU A 310 2.26 -19.23 -0.56
C LEU A 310 1.14 -20.25 -0.40
N TRP A 311 0.34 -20.09 0.65
CA TRP A 311 -0.93 -20.78 0.79
C TRP A 311 -2.01 -19.75 1.03
N ALA A 312 -3.15 -19.89 0.35
CA ALA A 312 -4.31 -19.07 0.68
C ALA A 312 -5.58 -19.90 0.74
N SER A 313 -6.44 -19.57 1.71
CA SER A 313 -7.73 -20.23 1.88
C SER A 313 -8.76 -19.90 0.79
N ASN A 314 -8.54 -18.84 -0.01
CA ASN A 314 -9.45 -18.42 -1.07
C ASN A 314 -8.71 -17.69 -2.20
N TYR A 315 -8.41 -18.41 -3.28
CA TYR A 315 -7.57 -17.92 -4.37
C TYR A 315 -8.15 -16.67 -5.06
N ASN A 316 -9.44 -16.66 -5.38
CA ASN A 316 -10.11 -15.53 -6.05
C ASN A 316 -10.02 -14.19 -5.26
N THR A 317 -9.71 -14.28 -3.96
CA THR A 317 -9.65 -13.11 -3.08
C THR A 317 -8.26 -12.47 -3.05
N VAL A 318 -7.23 -13.16 -3.53
CA VAL A 318 -5.84 -12.67 -3.51
C VAL A 318 -5.39 -12.36 -4.93
N LYS A 319 -4.92 -11.14 -5.19
CA LYS A 319 -4.16 -10.82 -6.41
C LYS A 319 -2.68 -10.79 -6.06
N ILE A 320 -1.90 -11.68 -6.66
CA ILE A 320 -0.45 -11.74 -6.47
C ILE A 320 0.24 -11.17 -7.69
N THR A 321 1.18 -10.27 -7.45
CA THR A 321 2.05 -9.66 -8.45
C THR A 321 3.48 -9.92 -8.03
N VAL A 322 4.26 -10.54 -8.92
CA VAL A 322 5.68 -10.80 -8.75
C VAL A 322 6.46 -9.76 -9.52
N ILE A 323 7.41 -9.07 -8.88
CA ILE A 323 8.25 -8.05 -9.49
C ILE A 323 9.67 -8.60 -9.55
N ALA A 324 10.19 -8.72 -10.77
CA ALA A 324 11.54 -9.19 -11.05
C ALA A 324 12.12 -8.37 -12.21
N ASP A 325 13.35 -7.84 -12.06
CA ASP A 325 14.03 -6.99 -13.07
C ASP A 325 13.12 -5.84 -13.57
N SER A 326 12.50 -5.12 -12.63
CA SER A 326 11.59 -3.99 -12.90
C SER A 326 10.36 -4.35 -13.76
N LYS A 327 10.07 -5.64 -13.97
CA LYS A 327 8.87 -6.14 -14.64
C LYS A 327 7.93 -6.77 -13.63
N SER A 328 6.65 -6.41 -13.76
CA SER A 328 5.57 -6.95 -12.94
C SER A 328 4.85 -8.09 -13.66
N PHE A 329 4.74 -9.23 -13.01
CA PHE A 329 4.07 -10.43 -13.48
C PHE A 329 2.88 -10.72 -12.57
N ASP A 330 1.67 -10.54 -13.10
CA ASP A 330 0.44 -10.90 -12.38
C ASP A 330 0.21 -12.41 -12.51
N LEU A 331 -0.01 -13.06 -11.36
CA LEU A 331 -0.45 -14.45 -11.30
C LEU A 331 -1.96 -14.54 -11.59
N ASP A 332 -2.38 -15.67 -12.15
CA ASP A 332 -3.77 -15.88 -12.54
C ASP A 332 -4.66 -15.94 -11.28
N LEU A 333 -5.93 -15.55 -11.42
CA LEU A 333 -6.89 -15.64 -10.30
C LEU A 333 -7.60 -16.99 -10.38
N GLY A 334 -7.59 -17.76 -9.30
CA GLY A 334 -8.35 -19.01 -9.22
C GLY A 334 -9.84 -18.83 -8.96
N VAL A 335 -10.53 -19.95 -8.78
CA VAL A 335 -11.99 -19.96 -8.54
C VAL A 335 -12.32 -19.53 -7.11
N ALA A 336 -13.49 -18.92 -6.92
CA ALA A 336 -13.97 -18.54 -5.59
C ALA A 336 -14.07 -19.76 -4.67
N GLY A 337 -13.42 -19.68 -3.49
CA GLY A 337 -13.41 -20.75 -2.49
C GLY A 337 -12.41 -21.87 -2.75
N GLN A 338 -11.63 -21.81 -3.82
CA GLN A 338 -10.49 -22.70 -4.04
C GLN A 338 -9.34 -22.32 -3.09
N VAL A 339 -8.80 -23.31 -2.40
CA VAL A 339 -7.51 -23.20 -1.69
C VAL A 339 -6.42 -23.38 -2.74
N PHE A 340 -5.35 -22.59 -2.66
CA PHE A 340 -4.19 -22.78 -3.53
C PHE A 340 -2.89 -22.85 -2.74
N VAL A 341 -1.95 -23.63 -3.28
CA VAL A 341 -0.56 -23.69 -2.85
C VAL A 341 0.35 -23.44 -4.04
N GLU A 342 1.12 -22.35 -3.98
CA GLU A 342 2.06 -21.97 -5.03
C GLU A 342 3.47 -21.82 -4.45
N ASP A 343 4.45 -22.34 -5.19
CA ASP A 343 5.86 -22.22 -4.90
C ASP A 343 6.52 -21.41 -6.02
N ILE A 344 6.97 -20.19 -5.69
CA ILE A 344 7.60 -19.26 -6.62
C ILE A 344 9.09 -19.26 -6.31
N LYS A 345 9.93 -19.69 -7.26
CA LYS A 345 11.38 -19.79 -7.03
C LYS A 345 12.20 -19.76 -8.30
N TRP A 346 13.47 -19.42 -8.14
CA TRP A 346 14.44 -19.57 -9.21
C TRP A 346 14.83 -21.03 -9.41
N ILE A 347 14.92 -21.45 -10.68
CA ILE A 347 15.45 -22.74 -11.08
C ILE A 347 16.55 -22.53 -12.12
N LYS A 348 17.58 -23.36 -12.10
CA LYS A 348 18.67 -23.30 -13.08
C LYS A 348 18.42 -24.30 -14.20
N ASP A 349 18.31 -23.82 -15.44
CA ASP A 349 18.14 -24.66 -16.62
C ASP A 349 19.48 -25.25 -17.08
N THR A 350 19.41 -26.33 -17.85
CA THR A 350 20.55 -27.03 -18.46
C THR A 350 21.40 -26.14 -19.38
N ASP A 351 20.82 -25.08 -19.92
CA ASP A 351 21.49 -24.05 -20.73
C ASP A 351 22.33 -23.06 -19.89
N GLY A 352 22.29 -23.15 -18.56
CA GLY A 352 22.98 -22.21 -17.65
C GLY A 352 22.21 -20.92 -17.34
N ARG A 353 21.01 -20.75 -17.91
CA ARG A 353 20.08 -19.65 -17.61
C ARG A 353 19.24 -19.96 -16.36
N TYR A 354 18.85 -18.94 -15.63
CA TYR A 354 17.95 -19.03 -14.49
C TYR A 354 16.53 -18.68 -14.94
N LYS A 355 15.54 -19.45 -14.47
CA LYS A 355 14.13 -19.23 -14.75
C LYS A 355 13.38 -19.04 -13.45
N LEU A 356 12.61 -17.97 -13.35
CA LEU A 356 11.67 -17.78 -12.26
C LEU A 356 10.41 -18.55 -12.61
N VAL A 357 10.10 -19.57 -11.82
CA VAL A 357 8.96 -20.46 -12.07
C VAL A 357 7.96 -20.37 -10.94
N VAL A 358 6.71 -20.49 -11.34
CA VAL A 358 5.56 -20.70 -10.45
C VAL A 358 5.19 -22.17 -10.58
N ILE A 359 5.26 -22.89 -9.48
CA ILE A 359 4.87 -24.30 -9.38
C ILE A 359 3.58 -24.36 -8.57
N GLU A 360 2.49 -24.75 -9.21
CA GLU A 360 1.24 -25.08 -8.51
C GLU A 360 1.45 -26.43 -7.82
N LEU A 361 1.18 -26.54 -6.52
CA LEU A 361 1.41 -27.78 -5.75
C LEU A 361 0.11 -28.52 -5.40
N ASP A 362 -1.04 -28.00 -5.81
CA ASP A 362 -2.36 -28.61 -5.62
C ASP A 362 -2.75 -29.65 -6.69
#